data_AF-A0A382E489-F1
#
_entry.id   AF-A0A382E489-F1
#
_cell.length_a   1.000
_cell.length_b   1.000
_cell.length_c   1.000
_cell.angle_alpha   90.00
_cell.angle_beta   90.00
_cell.angle_gamma   90.00
#
_symmetry.space_group_name_H-M   'P 1'
#
loop_
_entity.id
_entity.type
_entity.pdbx_description
1 polymer ?
#
loop_
_entity_poly.entity_id
_entity_poly.type
_entity_poly.pdbx_seq_one_letter_code
_entity_poly.pdbx_strand_id
1 'polypeptide(L)' 'EEIETIFMMPREAYTFLSSKLVKEIAQLGGDVSAFVPANVEQALQGKLK' A
#
# COMPACT_ATOMS: atom_id res chain seq x y z
N GLU A 1 5.80 -1.34 -33.23
CA GLU A 1 5.16 -0.39 -32.30
C GLU A 1 6.08 -0.24 -31.10
N GLU A 2 6.44 0.99 -30.75
CA GLU A 2 7.26 1.29 -29.55
C GLU A 2 6.35 1.45 -28.33
N ILE A 3 6.81 0.98 -27.18
CA ILE A 3 6.08 1.14 -25.92
C ILE A 3 6.44 2.50 -25.33
N GLU A 4 5.43 3.32 -25.04
CA GLU A 4 5.58 4.60 -24.35
C GLU A 4 5.20 4.49 -22.87
N THR A 5 5.98 5.16 -22.01
CA THR A 5 5.71 5.22 -20.57
C THR A 5 5.13 6.59 -20.22
N ILE A 6 3.96 6.59 -19.58
CA ILE A 6 3.33 7.80 -19.08
C ILE A 6 3.53 7.87 -17.56
N PHE A 7 4.09 8.99 -17.09
CA PHE A 7 4.23 9.28 -15.67
C PHE A 7 3.05 10.13 -15.18
N MET A 8 2.57 9.83 -13.98
CA MET A 8 1.50 10.58 -13.33
C MET A 8 1.87 10.88 -11.88
N MET A 9 1.44 12.05 -11.39
CA MET A 9 1.65 12.42 -9.99
C MET A 9 0.53 11.84 -9.12
N PRO A 10 0.85 11.29 -7.94
CA PRO A 10 -0.15 10.86 -6.99
C PRO A 10 -0.88 12.07 -6.39
N ARG A 11 -2.03 11.82 -5.76
CA ARG A 11 -2.64 12.82 -4.88
C ARG A 11 -1.75 13.05 -3.67
N GLU A 12 -1.72 14.28 -3.16
CA GLU A 12 -0.86 14.70 -2.04
C GLU A 12 -0.99 13.79 -0.80
N ALA A 13 -2.22 13.37 -0.49
CA ALA A 13 -2.51 12.46 0.63
C ALA A 13 -1.80 11.09 0.54
N TYR A 14 -1.32 10.69 -0.64
CA TYR A 14 -0.69 9.40 -0.89
C TYR A 14 0.79 9.48 -1.26
N THR A 15 1.38 10.69 -1.31
CA THR A 15 2.78 10.89 -1.71
C THR A 15 3.78 10.15 -0.82
N PHE A 16 3.43 9.93 0.46
CA PHE A 16 4.30 9.25 1.43
C PHE A 16 4.05 7.74 1.53
N LEU A 17 3.04 7.21 0.83
CA LEU A 17 2.71 5.79 0.92
C LEU A 17 3.69 4.94 0.13
N SER A 18 4.19 3.89 0.79
CA SER A 18 4.93 2.81 0.14
C SER A 18 4.48 1.46 0.68
N SER A 19 4.49 0.44 -0.17
CA SER A 19 4.13 -0.92 0.25
C SER A 19 5.06 -1.45 1.35
N LYS A 20 6.32 -0.99 1.40
CA LYS A 20 7.27 -1.36 2.46
C LYS A 20 6.79 -0.83 3.82
N LEU A 21 6.47 0.46 3.89
CA LEU A 21 6.00 1.11 5.12
C LEU A 21 4.72 0.45 5.66
N VAL A 22 3.71 0.25 4.80
CA VAL A 22 2.44 -0.37 5.21
C VAL A 22 2.66 -1.80 5.74
N LYS A 23 3.52 -2.59 5.09
CA LYS A 23 3.85 -3.95 5.55
C LYS A 23 4.58 -3.95 6.89
N GLU A 24 5.51 -3.02 7.12
CA GLU A 24 6.22 -2.89 8.40
C GLU A 24 5.26 -2.54 9.54
N ILE A 25 4.34 -1.59 9.34
CA ILE A 25 3.30 -1.25 10.33
C ILE A 25 2.45 -2.48 10.66
N ALA A 26 1.94 -3.18 9.63
CA ALA A 26 1.13 -4.37 9.82
C ALA A 26 1.88 -5.50 10.53
N GLN A 27 3.18 -5.69 10.25
CA GLN A 27 4.04 -6.67 10.92
C GLN A 27 4.22 -6.39 12.41
N LEU A 28 4.20 -5.12 12.79
CA LEU A 28 4.28 -4.68 14.19
C LEU A 28 2.91 -4.68 14.89
N GLY A 29 1.85 -5.16 14.23
CA GLY A 29 0.49 -5.19 14.77
C GLY A 29 -0.23 -3.83 14.73
N GLY A 30 0.27 -2.86 13.96
CA GLY A 30 -0.39 -1.58 13.76
C GLY A 30 -1.59 -1.68 12.79
N ASP A 31 -2.58 -0.81 12.99
CA ASP A 31 -3.72 -0.66 12.09
C ASP A 31 -3.31 0.02 10.78
N VAL A 32 -3.70 -0.57 9.66
CA VAL A 32 -3.41 -0.07 8.30
C VAL A 32 -4.67 0.20 7.47
N SER A 33 -5.86 0.07 8.04
CA SER A 33 -7.16 0.23 7.35
C SER A 33 -7.33 1.58 6.66
N ALA A 34 -6.69 2.64 7.15
CA ALA A 34 -6.70 3.98 6.53
C ALA A 34 -5.81 4.08 5.28
N PHE A 35 -4.88 3.14 5.08
CA PHE A 35 -3.88 3.19 4.01
C PHE A 35 -4.11 2.16 2.91
N VAL A 36 -4.96 1.16 3.16
CA VAL A 36 -5.26 0.10 2.20
C VAL A 36 -6.75 -0.19 2.11
N PRO A 37 -7.25 -0.65 0.95
CA PRO A 37 -8.61 -1.16 0.85
C PRO A 37 -8.81 -2.42 1.72
N ALA A 38 -10.06 -2.68 2.14
CA ALA A 38 -10.39 -3.77 3.05
C ALA A 38 -9.95 -5.17 2.58
N ASN A 39 -9.99 -5.45 1.26
CA ASN A 39 -9.53 -6.73 0.72
C ASN A 39 -8.01 -6.92 0.88
N VAL A 40 -7.23 -5.83 0.85
CA VAL A 40 -5.78 -5.86 1.06
C VAL A 40 -5.45 -6.02 2.53
N GLU A 41 -6.18 -5.36 3.42
CA GLU A 41 -6.04 -5.54 4.87
C GLU A 41 -6.23 -7.00 5.28
N GLN A 42 -7.30 -7.64 4.81
CA GLN A 42 -7.58 -9.05 5.06
C GLN A 42 -6.45 -9.96 4.54
N ALA A 43 -5.92 -9.67 3.35
CA ALA A 43 -4.81 -10.42 2.77
C ALA A 43 -3.50 -10.23 3.57
N LEU A 44 -3.23 -9.02 4.05
CA LEU A 44 -2.08 -8.73 4.92
C LEU A 44 -2.19 -9.50 6.24
N GLN A 45 -3.35 -9.46 6.89
CA GLN A 45 -3.60 -10.22 8.13
C GLN A 45 -3.44 -11.73 7.91
N GLY A 46 -3.90 -12.28 6.79
CA GLY A 46 -3.73 -13.70 6.47
C GLY A 46 -2.27 -14.10 6.23
N LYS A 47 -1.45 -13.18 5.71
CA LYS A 47 -0.03 -13.42 5.38
C LYS A 47 0.92 -13.26 6.58
N LEU A 48 0.55 -12.44 7.55
CA LEU A 48 1.36 -12.09 8.72
C LEU A 48 1.02 -12.92 9.99
N LYS A 49 0.09 -13.86 9.88
CA LYS A 49 -0.16 -14.90 10.89
C LYS A 49 0.98 -15.90 10.98
#